data_AF-A0A661VQT6-F1
#
_entry.id   AF-A0A661VQT6-F1
#
_cell.length_a   1.000
_cell.length_b   1.000
_cell.length_c   1.000
_cell.angle_alpha   90.00
_cell.angle_beta   90.00
_cell.angle_gamma   90.00
#
_symmetry.space_group_name_H-M   'P 1'
#
loop_
_entity.id
_entity.type
_entity.pdbx_description
1 polymer ?
#
loop_
_entity_poly.entity_id
_entity_poly.type
_entity_poly.pdbx_seq_one_letter_code
_entity_poly.pdbx_strand_id
1 'polypeptide(L)'
;MIGIYISGKGRKHVADTVIYLASIMMTVPSLALYGILMGILSALTLPSIGFLPVVIALTLYGLLPIIRNTYTAIREVDPAMIEAGRGMGMSESQILTKIKLPLAVPVIMAGLRQAVVMNIGIAAIGAYIGAGGLGQPIFRGIANYRMDLIVVGAVFVSLLAIVIDALMGGLEWLATPKGVRIRRKR
;
A
#
# COMPACT_ATOMS: atom_id res chain seq x y z
N MET A 1 28.32 4.12 -1.22
CA MET A 1 28.30 5.54 -1.65
C MET A 1 26.89 6.06 -2.03
N ILE A 2 25.90 5.22 -2.39
CA ILE A 2 24.51 5.68 -2.68
C ILE A 2 23.63 5.83 -1.41
N GLY A 3 23.90 5.05 -0.34
CA GLY A 3 23.13 5.08 0.91
C GLY A 3 23.23 6.38 1.73
N ILE A 4 24.24 7.22 1.46
CA ILE A 4 24.45 8.51 2.15
C ILE A 4 23.46 9.57 1.63
N TYR A 5 22.98 9.46 0.39
CA TYR A 5 22.17 10.50 -0.26
C TYR A 5 20.66 10.40 0.04
N ILE A 6 20.22 9.33 0.70
CA ILE A 6 18.79 9.09 1.00
C ILE A 6 18.48 9.28 2.50
N SER A 7 19.51 9.29 3.36
CA SER A 7 19.39 9.35 4.83
C SER A 7 19.52 10.77 5.43
N GLY A 8 19.90 11.78 4.64
CA GLY A 8 20.19 13.12 5.14
C GLY A 8 18.95 13.95 5.51
N LYS A 9 19.00 14.63 6.67
CA LYS A 9 18.07 15.71 7.07
C LYS A 9 17.83 16.66 5.88
N GLY A 10 16.64 16.60 5.28
CA GLY A 10 16.29 17.41 4.10
C GLY A 10 15.04 16.95 3.34
N ARG A 11 14.62 15.68 3.49
CA ARG A 11 13.44 15.13 2.81
C ARG A 11 12.12 15.22 3.59
N LYS A 12 12.05 15.98 4.68
CA LYS A 12 10.76 16.24 5.37
C LYS A 12 9.73 16.79 4.37
N HIS A 13 10.15 17.75 3.55
CA HIS A 13 9.30 18.33 2.50
C HIS A 13 8.90 17.33 1.41
N VAL A 14 9.77 16.38 1.03
CA VAL A 14 9.42 15.36 0.03
C VAL A 14 8.41 14.35 0.60
N ALA A 15 8.62 13.90 1.84
CA ALA A 15 7.68 13.00 2.50
C ALA A 15 6.34 13.68 2.77
N ASP A 16 6.35 14.92 3.24
CA ASP A 16 5.13 15.69 3.50
C ASP A 16 4.38 15.99 2.19
N THR A 17 5.08 16.32 1.09
CA THR A 17 4.48 16.46 -0.25
C THR A 17 3.91 15.14 -0.77
N VAL A 18 4.62 14.03 -0.63
CA VAL A 18 4.13 12.70 -1.06
C VAL A 18 2.90 12.30 -0.25
N ILE A 19 2.89 12.54 1.06
CA ILE A 19 1.73 12.25 1.94
C ILE A 19 0.55 13.17 1.63
N TYR A 20 0.81 14.43 1.30
CA TYR A 20 -0.23 15.37 0.89
C TYR A 20 -0.85 14.97 -0.46
N LEU A 21 -0.03 14.71 -1.47
CA LEU A 21 -0.48 14.22 -2.79
C LEU A 21 -1.20 12.88 -2.67
N ALA A 22 -0.71 11.98 -1.81
CA ALA A 22 -1.36 10.73 -1.47
C ALA A 22 -2.78 10.95 -0.93
N SER A 23 -2.91 11.88 0.01
CA SER A 23 -4.19 12.19 0.65
C SER A 23 -5.18 12.73 -0.37
N ILE A 24 -4.74 13.60 -1.28
CA ILE A 24 -5.58 14.07 -2.40
C ILE A 24 -5.99 12.91 -3.31
N MET A 25 -5.06 12.03 -3.70
CA MET A 25 -5.41 10.90 -4.55
C MET A 25 -6.41 9.94 -3.90
N MET A 26 -6.37 9.75 -2.58
CA MET A 26 -7.37 8.93 -1.88
C MET A 26 -8.76 9.55 -1.85
N THR A 27 -8.89 10.87 -2.03
CA THR A 27 -10.20 11.52 -2.18
C THR A 27 -10.79 11.34 -3.57
N VAL A 28 -9.98 10.98 -4.57
CA VAL A 28 -10.46 10.67 -5.92
C VAL A 28 -11.09 9.28 -5.86
N PRO A 29 -12.37 9.12 -6.26
CA PRO A 29 -12.99 7.80 -6.38
C PRO A 29 -12.22 6.94 -7.39
N SER A 30 -12.02 5.65 -7.09
CA SER A 30 -11.24 4.75 -7.96
C SER A 30 -11.78 4.68 -9.39
N LEU A 31 -13.11 4.70 -9.55
CA LEU A 31 -13.77 4.74 -10.86
C LEU A 31 -13.43 6.02 -11.65
N ALA A 32 -13.33 7.17 -10.96
CA ALA A 32 -12.94 8.44 -11.58
C ALA A 32 -11.45 8.43 -11.96
N LEU A 33 -10.58 7.89 -11.11
CA LEU A 33 -9.15 7.73 -11.43
C LEU A 33 -8.96 6.86 -12.68
N TYR A 34 -9.74 5.78 -12.83
CA TYR A 34 -9.74 5.00 -14.07
C TYR A 34 -10.10 5.82 -15.29
N GLY A 35 -11.15 6.65 -15.23
CA GLY A 35 -11.51 7.55 -16.33
C GLY A 35 -10.42 8.55 -16.69
N ILE A 36 -9.74 9.13 -15.68
CA ILE A 36 -8.60 10.03 -15.89
C ILE A 36 -7.44 9.31 -16.57
N LEU A 37 -7.07 8.12 -16.07
CA LEU A 37 -5.99 7.31 -16.66
C LEU A 37 -6.32 6.87 -18.08
N MET A 38 -7.58 6.51 -18.37
CA MET A 38 -8.03 6.20 -19.73
C MET A 38 -7.78 7.39 -20.67
N GLY A 39 -8.14 8.61 -20.27
CA GLY A 39 -7.92 9.81 -21.07
C GLY A 39 -6.44 10.11 -21.32
N ILE A 40 -5.62 10.04 -20.26
CA ILE A 40 -4.17 10.25 -20.35
C ILE A 40 -3.50 9.21 -21.25
N LEU A 41 -3.79 7.93 -21.03
CA LEU A 41 -3.20 6.83 -21.81
C LEU A 41 -3.64 6.92 -23.28
N SER A 42 -4.90 7.28 -23.54
CA SER A 42 -5.40 7.49 -24.90
C SER A 42 -4.66 8.63 -25.60
N ALA A 43 -4.38 9.74 -24.90
CA ALA A 43 -3.62 10.85 -25.46
C ALA A 43 -2.16 10.49 -25.76
N LEU A 44 -1.61 9.53 -25.03
CA LEU A 44 -0.26 8.98 -25.24
C LEU A 44 -0.22 7.80 -26.23
N THR A 45 -1.34 7.47 -26.87
CA THR A 45 -1.46 6.31 -27.79
C THR A 45 -1.10 4.98 -27.12
N LEU A 46 -1.34 4.88 -25.80
CA LEU A 46 -1.16 3.67 -25.01
C LEU A 46 -2.48 2.93 -24.80
N PRO A 47 -2.46 1.63 -24.43
CA PRO A 47 -3.65 0.88 -24.07
C PRO A 47 -4.43 1.56 -22.93
N SER A 48 -5.53 2.22 -23.28
CA SER A 48 -6.30 3.05 -22.34
C SER A 48 -7.35 2.27 -21.58
N ILE A 49 -7.77 1.10 -22.05
CA ILE A 49 -8.82 0.25 -21.47
C ILE A 49 -8.20 -1.08 -21.02
N GLY A 50 -8.77 -1.69 -19.99
CA GLY A 50 -8.40 -3.03 -19.54
C GLY A 50 -7.28 -3.02 -18.51
N PHE A 51 -6.31 -3.93 -18.68
CA PHE A 51 -5.34 -4.26 -17.64
C PHE A 51 -4.42 -3.10 -17.24
N LEU A 52 -3.90 -2.36 -18.22
CA LEU A 52 -2.89 -1.32 -17.99
C LEU A 52 -3.35 -0.17 -17.06
N PRO A 53 -4.47 0.54 -17.31
CA PRO A 53 -4.96 1.57 -16.40
C PRO A 53 -5.26 1.02 -15.01
N VAL A 54 -5.72 -0.23 -14.91
CA VAL A 54 -6.00 -0.88 -13.62
C VAL A 54 -4.72 -1.08 -12.82
N VAL A 55 -3.67 -1.63 -13.42
CA VAL A 55 -2.38 -1.83 -12.73
C VAL A 55 -1.77 -0.51 -12.29
N ILE A 56 -1.83 0.52 -13.13
CA ILE A 56 -1.31 1.85 -12.77
C ILE A 56 -2.05 2.39 -11.54
N ALA A 57 -3.39 2.37 -11.55
CA ALA A 57 -4.17 2.82 -10.40
C ALA A 57 -3.87 2.01 -9.13
N LEU A 58 -3.83 0.68 -9.23
CA LEU A 58 -3.52 -0.19 -8.08
C LEU A 58 -2.12 0.08 -7.52
N THR A 59 -1.17 0.39 -8.39
CA THR A 59 0.18 0.79 -7.96
C THR A 59 0.13 2.11 -7.21
N LEU A 60 -0.54 3.13 -7.77
CA LEU A 60 -0.68 4.44 -7.14
C LEU A 60 -1.37 4.34 -5.78
N TYR A 61 -2.52 3.66 -5.71
CA TYR A 61 -3.29 3.47 -4.49
C TYR A 61 -2.54 2.65 -3.45
N GLY A 62 -1.85 1.57 -3.86
CA GLY A 62 -1.11 0.70 -2.95
C GLY A 62 0.15 1.35 -2.37
N LEU A 63 0.82 2.23 -3.11
CA LEU A 63 2.01 2.93 -2.63
C LEU A 63 1.72 3.84 -1.43
N LEU A 64 0.54 4.44 -1.37
CA LEU A 64 0.20 5.43 -0.36
C LEU A 64 0.22 4.90 1.08
N PRO A 65 -0.53 3.84 1.44
CA PRO A 65 -0.47 3.28 2.79
C PRO A 65 0.91 2.73 3.12
N ILE A 66 1.65 2.19 2.14
CA ILE A 66 3.02 1.70 2.36
C ILE A 66 3.93 2.88 2.75
N ILE A 67 3.93 3.96 1.97
CA ILE A 67 4.77 5.14 2.22
C ILE A 67 4.38 5.80 3.54
N ARG A 68 3.09 6.02 3.78
CA ARG A 68 2.59 6.67 5.01
C ARG A 68 2.99 5.88 6.24
N ASN A 69 2.72 4.58 6.28
CA ASN A 69 3.07 3.73 7.41
C ASN A 69 4.58 3.63 7.59
N THR A 70 5.36 3.51 6.51
CA THR A 70 6.83 3.49 6.58
C THR A 70 7.39 4.78 7.17
N TYR A 71 6.90 5.93 6.70
CA TYR A 71 7.35 7.23 7.18
C TYR A 71 7.03 7.43 8.66
N THR A 72 5.78 7.15 9.06
CA THR A 72 5.36 7.21 10.47
C THR A 72 6.21 6.29 11.33
N ALA A 73 6.39 5.03 10.92
CA ALA A 73 7.16 4.04 11.66
C ALA A 73 8.62 4.45 11.88
N ILE A 74 9.28 5.00 10.87
CA ILE A 74 10.68 5.45 10.99
C ILE A 74 10.79 6.69 11.88
N ARG A 75 9.79 7.58 11.86
CA ARG A 75 9.76 8.81 12.68
C ARG A 75 9.43 8.57 14.14
N GLU A 76 8.63 7.54 14.43
CA GLU A 76 8.20 7.19 15.78
C GLU A 76 9.20 6.29 16.54
N VAL A 77 10.33 5.94 15.93
CA VAL A 77 11.43 5.26 16.62
C VAL A 77 11.92 6.14 17.77
N ASP A 78 11.99 5.55 18.96
CA ASP A 78 12.41 6.22 20.20
C ASP A 78 13.76 6.95 20.01
N PRO A 79 13.82 8.27 20.23
CA PRO A 79 15.05 9.04 20.17
C PRO A 79 16.16 8.48 21.07
N ALA A 80 15.83 7.90 22.23
CA ALA A 80 16.81 7.32 23.14
C ALA A 80 17.59 6.16 22.49
N MET A 81 16.92 5.35 21.66
CA MET A 81 17.58 4.27 20.91
C MET A 81 18.54 4.82 19.85
N ILE A 82 18.20 5.95 19.24
CA ILE A 82 19.03 6.63 18.25
C ILE A 82 20.27 7.24 18.90
N GLU A 83 20.09 7.97 20.01
CA GLU A 83 21.20 8.57 20.75
C GLU A 83 22.12 7.52 21.37
N ALA A 84 21.59 6.39 21.85
CA ALA A 84 22.41 5.25 22.27
C ALA A 84 23.25 4.68 21.12
N GLY A 85 22.65 4.54 19.92
CA GLY A 85 23.37 4.14 18.71
C GLY A 85 24.52 5.09 18.36
N ARG A 86 24.27 6.41 18.44
CA ARG A 86 25.30 7.44 18.23
C ARG A 86 26.40 7.39 19.28
N GLY A 87 26.05 7.21 20.55
CA GLY A 87 27.00 7.05 21.66
C GLY A 87 27.90 5.82 21.50
N MET A 88 27.43 4.79 20.80
CA MET A 88 28.23 3.61 20.42
C MET A 88 29.04 3.80 19.12
N GLY A 89 29.08 5.01 18.55
CA GLY A 89 29.84 5.32 17.34
C GLY A 89 29.18 4.85 16.03
N MET A 90 27.87 4.54 16.04
CA MET A 90 27.18 4.15 14.81
C MET A 90 27.03 5.32 13.84
N SER A 91 27.31 5.06 12.55
CA SER A 91 27.00 6.01 11.48
C SER A 91 25.49 6.08 11.20
N GLU A 92 25.03 7.14 10.54
CA GLU A 92 23.60 7.31 10.21
C GLU A 92 23.04 6.15 9.36
N SER A 93 23.86 5.53 8.49
CA SER A 93 23.43 4.34 7.73
C SER A 93 23.28 3.10 8.62
N GLN A 94 24.14 2.95 9.63
CA GLN A 94 24.03 1.89 10.62
C GLN A 94 22.81 2.11 11.52
N ILE A 95 22.54 3.33 11.95
CA ILE A 95 21.33 3.68 12.70
C ILE A 95 20.08 3.37 11.88
N LEU A 96 20.05 3.73 10.60
CA LEU A 96 18.93 3.43 9.72
C LEU A 96 18.70 1.92 9.59
N THR A 97 19.74 1.17 9.26
CA THR A 97 19.63 -0.26 8.92
C THR A 97 19.56 -1.20 10.11
N LYS A 98 20.18 -0.84 11.25
CA LYS A 98 20.27 -1.68 12.44
C LYS A 98 19.31 -1.28 13.56
N ILE A 99 18.79 -0.05 13.56
CA ILE A 99 17.87 0.45 14.59
C ILE A 99 16.51 0.77 13.97
N LYS A 100 16.45 1.78 13.09
CA LYS A 100 15.17 2.31 12.60
C LYS A 100 14.39 1.29 11.78
N LEU A 101 15.01 0.69 10.75
CA LEU A 101 14.34 -0.26 9.86
C LEU A 101 13.83 -1.48 10.62
N PRO A 102 14.63 -2.21 11.44
CA PRO A 102 14.14 -3.37 12.19
C PRO A 102 12.97 -3.05 13.13
N LEU A 103 12.99 -1.88 13.78
CA LEU A 103 11.90 -1.44 14.66
C LEU A 103 10.65 -1.03 13.88
N ALA A 104 10.81 -0.51 12.66
CA ALA A 104 9.72 -0.09 11.79
C ALA A 104 9.04 -1.24 11.02
N VAL A 105 9.71 -2.40 10.84
CA VAL A 105 9.20 -3.54 10.05
C VAL A 105 7.73 -3.88 10.32
N PRO A 106 7.24 -4.01 11.57
CA PRO A 106 5.86 -4.44 11.80
C PRO A 106 4.83 -3.46 11.24
N VAL A 107 5.12 -2.16 11.35
CA VAL A 107 4.24 -1.10 10.83
C VAL A 107 4.34 -1.01 9.31
N ILE A 108 5.52 -1.22 8.72
CA ILE A 108 5.69 -1.31 7.26
C ILE A 108 4.86 -2.47 6.71
N MET A 109 4.93 -3.64 7.36
CA MET A 109 4.15 -4.83 6.98
C MET A 109 2.63 -4.60 7.14
N ALA A 110 2.21 -3.90 8.19
CA ALA A 110 0.81 -3.49 8.35
C ALA A 110 0.36 -2.57 7.20
N GLY A 111 1.22 -1.63 6.76
CA GLY A 111 0.95 -0.79 5.60
C GLY A 111 0.85 -1.56 4.29
N LEU A 112 1.71 -2.57 4.10
CA LEU A 112 1.64 -3.47 2.95
C LEU A 112 0.35 -4.30 2.95
N ARG A 113 -0.03 -4.85 4.11
CA ARG A 113 -1.30 -5.58 4.29
C ARG A 113 -2.50 -4.71 3.92
N GLN A 114 -2.54 -3.48 4.44
CA GLN A 114 -3.58 -2.50 4.11
C GLN A 114 -3.63 -2.21 2.61
N ALA A 115 -2.48 -2.01 1.97
CA ALA A 115 -2.38 -1.77 0.53
C ALA A 115 -2.99 -2.91 -0.30
N VAL A 116 -2.64 -4.15 0.05
CA VAL A 116 -3.08 -5.34 -0.67
C VAL A 116 -4.60 -5.52 -0.55
N VAL A 117 -5.15 -5.42 0.66
CA VAL A 117 -6.59 -5.56 0.89
C VAL A 117 -7.39 -4.48 0.15
N MET A 118 -6.92 -3.23 0.22
CA MET A 118 -7.54 -2.11 -0.50
C MET A 118 -7.51 -2.35 -2.01
N ASN A 119 -6.37 -2.81 -2.55
CA ASN A 119 -6.22 -3.10 -3.96
C ASN A 119 -7.12 -4.23 -4.45
N ILE A 120 -7.44 -5.24 -3.63
CA ILE A 120 -8.41 -6.29 -4.02
C ILE A 120 -9.78 -5.68 -4.29
N GLY A 121 -10.25 -4.78 -3.42
CA GLY A 121 -11.52 -4.07 -3.61
C GLY A 121 -11.50 -3.18 -4.86
N ILE A 122 -10.43 -2.41 -5.05
CA ILE A 122 -10.28 -1.53 -6.22
C ILE A 122 -10.16 -2.35 -7.52
N ALA A 123 -9.44 -3.47 -7.51
CA ALA A 123 -9.29 -4.35 -8.66
C ALA A 123 -10.63 -4.97 -9.11
N ALA A 124 -11.54 -5.23 -8.17
CA ALA A 124 -12.89 -5.68 -8.50
C ALA A 124 -13.61 -4.63 -9.36
N ILE A 125 -13.45 -3.34 -9.05
CA ILE A 125 -13.98 -2.22 -9.85
C ILE A 125 -13.32 -2.18 -11.24
N GLY A 126 -12.04 -2.51 -11.34
CA GLY A 126 -11.30 -2.61 -12.60
C GLY A 126 -11.94 -3.57 -13.63
N ALA A 127 -12.73 -4.55 -13.19
CA ALA A 127 -13.49 -5.43 -14.09
C ALA A 127 -14.47 -4.64 -14.99
N TYR A 128 -15.00 -3.51 -14.49
CA TYR A 128 -15.92 -2.64 -15.24
C TYR A 128 -15.28 -2.03 -16.48
N ILE A 129 -14.00 -1.66 -16.40
CA ILE A 129 -13.24 -1.08 -17.52
C ILE A 129 -12.48 -2.12 -18.32
N GLY A 130 -12.93 -3.39 -18.29
CA GLY A 130 -12.42 -4.45 -19.15
C GLY A 130 -11.14 -5.15 -18.68
N ALA A 131 -10.70 -4.96 -17.43
CA ALA A 131 -9.53 -5.68 -16.92
C ALA A 131 -9.80 -7.15 -16.56
N GLY A 132 -11.08 -7.56 -16.53
CA GLY A 132 -11.49 -8.92 -16.19
C GLY A 132 -11.45 -9.21 -14.69
N GLY A 133 -11.25 -10.49 -14.32
CA GLY A 133 -11.14 -10.93 -12.93
C GLY A 133 -12.46 -11.16 -12.19
N LEU A 134 -12.37 -11.32 -10.86
CA LEU A 134 -13.47 -11.71 -9.97
C LEU A 134 -14.58 -10.65 -9.81
N GLY A 135 -14.34 -9.41 -10.26
CA GLY A 135 -15.37 -8.38 -10.30
C GLY A 135 -16.38 -8.53 -11.44
N GLN A 136 -16.10 -9.37 -12.45
CA GLN A 136 -16.99 -9.52 -13.61
C GLN A 136 -18.43 -9.94 -13.27
N PRO A 137 -18.68 -10.93 -12.39
CA PRO A 137 -20.04 -11.29 -12.00
C PRO A 137 -20.81 -10.14 -11.35
N ILE A 138 -20.11 -9.28 -10.60
CA ILE A 138 -20.70 -8.11 -9.94
C ILE A 138 -21.27 -7.16 -11.00
N PHE A 139 -20.44 -6.74 -11.95
CA PHE A 139 -20.87 -5.79 -12.98
C PHE A 139 -21.85 -6.39 -13.98
N ARG A 140 -21.73 -7.69 -14.32
CA ARG A 140 -22.74 -8.39 -15.12
C ARG A 140 -24.08 -8.46 -14.38
N GLY A 141 -24.06 -8.72 -13.08
CA GLY A 141 -25.25 -8.72 -12.24
C GLY A 141 -25.93 -7.36 -12.19
N ILE A 142 -25.15 -6.28 -11.99
CA ILE A 142 -25.65 -4.90 -12.02
C ILE A 142 -26.30 -4.59 -13.38
N ALA A 143 -25.62 -4.89 -14.49
CA ALA A 143 -26.12 -4.60 -15.83
C ALA A 143 -27.39 -5.36 -16.21
N ASN A 144 -27.64 -6.52 -15.60
CA ASN A 144 -28.78 -7.38 -15.91
C ASN A 144 -29.82 -7.43 -14.78
N TYR A 145 -29.72 -6.56 -13.76
CA TYR A 145 -30.57 -6.57 -12.56
C TYR A 145 -30.64 -7.94 -11.87
N ARG A 146 -29.52 -8.69 -11.91
CA ARG A 146 -29.39 -10.06 -11.40
C ARG A 146 -28.66 -10.07 -10.07
N MET A 147 -29.44 -10.04 -8.99
CA MET A 147 -28.91 -10.02 -7.62
C MET A 147 -28.07 -11.26 -7.29
N ASP A 148 -28.42 -12.41 -7.87
CA ASP A 148 -27.67 -13.67 -7.72
C ASP A 148 -26.21 -13.53 -8.18
N LEU A 149 -25.97 -12.90 -9.33
CA LEU A 149 -24.62 -12.67 -9.84
C LEU A 149 -23.83 -11.65 -9.01
N ILE A 150 -24.52 -10.60 -8.51
CA ILE A 150 -23.91 -9.59 -7.63
C ILE A 150 -23.42 -10.26 -6.36
N VAL A 151 -24.27 -11.05 -5.71
CA VAL A 151 -23.94 -11.75 -4.46
C VAL A 151 -22.81 -12.76 -4.68
N VAL A 152 -22.85 -13.57 -5.73
CA VAL A 152 -21.78 -14.52 -6.05
C VAL A 152 -20.44 -13.79 -6.22
N GLY A 153 -20.41 -12.73 -7.05
CA GLY A 153 -19.18 -11.96 -7.25
C GLY A 153 -18.66 -11.32 -5.97
N ALA A 154 -19.55 -10.71 -5.18
CA ALA A 154 -19.19 -10.10 -3.90
C ALA A 154 -18.60 -11.13 -2.93
N VAL A 155 -19.23 -12.30 -2.78
CA VAL A 155 -18.75 -13.38 -1.91
C VAL A 155 -17.35 -13.84 -2.32
N PHE A 156 -17.10 -14.09 -3.61
CA PHE A 156 -15.77 -14.54 -4.07
C PHE A 156 -14.70 -13.47 -3.87
N VAL A 157 -15.00 -12.20 -4.16
CA VAL A 157 -14.05 -11.09 -3.92
C VAL A 157 -13.78 -10.92 -2.43
N SER A 158 -14.80 -10.98 -1.57
CA SER A 158 -14.64 -10.88 -0.11
C SER A 158 -13.85 -12.05 0.47
N LEU A 159 -14.10 -13.28 0.00
CA LEU A 159 -13.33 -14.45 0.42
C LEU A 159 -11.85 -14.31 0.04
N LEU A 160 -11.55 -13.87 -1.19
CA LEU A 160 -10.18 -13.60 -1.61
C LEU A 160 -9.53 -12.54 -0.70
N ALA A 161 -10.23 -11.43 -0.42
CA ALA A 161 -9.72 -10.39 0.45
C ALA A 161 -9.39 -10.91 1.87
N ILE A 162 -10.28 -11.71 2.46
CA ILE A 162 -10.09 -12.30 3.80
C ILE A 162 -8.90 -13.27 3.80
N VAL A 163 -8.80 -14.16 2.80
CA VAL A 163 -7.70 -15.12 2.70
C VAL A 163 -6.37 -14.40 2.57
N ILE A 164 -6.29 -13.41 1.68
CA ILE A 164 -5.05 -12.65 1.48
C ILE A 164 -4.71 -11.82 2.72
N ASP A 165 -5.70 -11.21 3.37
CA ASP A 165 -5.49 -10.47 4.62
C ASP A 165 -4.92 -11.37 5.73
N ALA A 166 -5.44 -12.59 5.87
CA ALA A 166 -4.94 -13.58 6.82
C ALA A 166 -3.51 -14.03 6.50
N LEU A 167 -3.21 -14.30 5.23
CA LEU A 167 -1.85 -14.64 4.78
C LEU A 167 -0.86 -13.50 5.06
N MET A 168 -1.26 -12.26 4.77
CA MET A 168 -0.46 -11.06 5.06
C MET A 168 -0.24 -10.87 6.56
N GLY A 169 -1.24 -11.14 7.39
CA GLY A 169 -1.09 -11.15 8.86
C GLY A 169 -0.08 -12.20 9.34
N GLY A 170 -0.08 -13.39 8.73
CA GLY A 170 0.94 -14.42 8.99
C GLY A 170 2.35 -13.96 8.61
N LEU A 171 2.50 -13.32 7.45
CA LEU A 171 3.77 -12.75 6.99
C LEU A 171 4.26 -11.61 7.88
N GLU A 172 3.37 -10.71 8.33
CA GLU A 172 3.69 -9.66 9.31
C GLU A 172 4.26 -10.27 10.60
N TRP A 173 3.61 -11.32 11.11
CA TRP A 173 4.07 -12.00 12.31
C TRP A 173 5.44 -12.63 12.13
N LEU A 174 5.71 -13.28 11.00
CA LEU A 174 7.01 -13.88 10.68
C LEU A 174 8.11 -12.83 10.54
N ALA A 175 7.85 -11.73 9.84
CA ALA A 175 8.80 -10.65 9.58
C ALA A 175 9.11 -9.81 10.82
N THR A 176 8.20 -9.75 11.79
CA THR A 176 8.38 -8.96 13.03
C THR A 176 9.52 -9.54 13.89
N PRO A 177 10.58 -8.77 14.25
CA PRO A 177 11.67 -9.26 15.08
C PRO A 177 11.21 -9.68 16.49
N LYS A 178 11.79 -10.75 17.04
CA LYS A 178 11.42 -11.32 18.36
C LYS A 178 11.43 -10.28 19.50
N GLY A 179 12.38 -9.34 19.48
CA GLY A 179 12.50 -8.27 20.49
C GLY A 179 11.33 -7.28 20.50
N VAL A 180 10.69 -7.03 19.34
CA VAL A 180 9.51 -6.16 19.23
C VAL A 180 8.22 -6.91 19.60
N ARG A 181 8.19 -8.24 19.39
CA ARG A 181 7.04 -9.10 19.76
C ARG A 181 6.71 -9.07 21.26
N ILE A 182 7.71 -8.89 22.12
CA ILE A 182 7.56 -8.96 23.58
C ILE A 182 6.85 -7.71 24.14
N ARG A 183 7.05 -6.54 23.52
CA ARG A 183 6.46 -5.27 23.99
C ARG A 183 4.97 -5.12 23.64
N ARG A 184 4.46 -5.85 22.65
CA ARG A 184 3.04 -5.85 22.24
C ARG A 184 2.13 -6.72 23.16
N LYS A 185 2.73 -7.51 24.06
CA LYS A 185 2.03 -8.40 25.01
C LYS A 185 1.96 -7.86 26.45
N ARG A 186 2.48 -6.65 26.72
CA ARG A 186 2.37 -5.98 28.02
C ARG A 186 1.46 -4.77 27.91
#